data_AF-A0A4Q5NLI6-F1
#
_entry.id   AF-A0A4Q5NLI6-F1
#
_cell.length_a   1.000
_cell.length_b   1.000
_cell.length_c   1.000
_cell.angle_alpha   90.00
_cell.angle_beta   90.00
_cell.angle_gamma   90.00
#
_symmetry.space_group_name_H-M   'P 1'
#
loop_
_entity.id
_entity.type
_entity.pdbx_description
1 polymer ?
#
loop_
_entity_poly.entity_id
_entity_poly.type
_entity_poly.pdbx_seq_one_letter_code
_entity_poly.pdbx_strand_id
1 'polypeptide(L)'
;GGRGGFGGPGGGGPGGNEYSADNYMIAFLGKPSKTEPWILQLGGHHLAFNITYKGTKQASTPYFIGTEPTTWKDDDGKTHAPMAPMRDAVYGLVNSLTPEQSKQAQLSARFSDVYVGPGRDGQFPASQGVAVAGLSDKSKEWVKQAIAAWTGDTAQAADYQKLYAAELDKTKVAYSGTKTMNNQGDYVRIDGPHVWIEFACQNGVVMRGQIHYHTIWRDRLTDYGAEFSFDAPKNEIF
;
A
#
# COMPACT_ATOMS: atom_id res chain seq x y z
N GLY A 1 14.32 -45.87 9.45
CA GLY A 1 14.11 -44.83 10.46
C GLY A 1 14.98 -43.64 10.11
N GLY A 2 14.40 -42.46 9.95
CA GLY A 2 15.12 -41.23 9.64
C GLY A 2 14.13 -40.07 9.54
N ARG A 3 13.94 -39.37 10.66
CA ARG A 3 13.22 -38.10 10.72
C ARG A 3 14.17 -36.99 10.27
N GLY A 4 13.80 -36.25 9.23
CA GLY A 4 14.21 -34.87 8.99
C GLY A 4 12.93 -34.13 8.62
N GLY A 5 12.50 -33.07 9.28
CA GLY A 5 13.23 -31.89 9.70
C GLY A 5 12.50 -30.73 9.04
N PHE A 6 11.44 -30.23 9.67
CA PHE A 6 10.66 -29.09 9.18
C PHE A 6 11.51 -27.82 9.33
N GLY A 7 12.27 -27.49 8.28
CA GLY A 7 12.87 -26.17 8.10
C GLY A 7 11.92 -25.31 7.28
N GLY A 8 11.29 -24.33 7.92
CA GLY A 8 10.46 -23.34 7.22
C GLY A 8 11.33 -22.33 6.45
N PRO A 9 10.92 -21.90 5.25
CA PRO A 9 11.41 -20.68 4.64
C PRO A 9 10.45 -19.52 4.92
N GLY A 10 11.01 -18.35 5.23
CA GLY A 10 10.28 -17.10 5.41
C GLY A 10 9.38 -16.75 4.22
N GLY A 11 8.25 -16.09 4.52
CA GLY A 11 7.20 -15.75 3.58
C GLY A 11 7.65 -14.75 2.52
N GLY A 12 8.26 -15.25 1.45
CA GLY A 12 8.18 -14.67 0.12
C GLY A 12 7.14 -15.48 -0.66
N GLY A 13 6.03 -14.85 -1.05
CA GLY A 13 5.09 -15.46 -1.99
C GLY A 13 5.76 -15.78 -3.33
N PRO A 14 5.13 -16.57 -4.21
CA PRO A 14 5.73 -17.05 -5.45
C PRO A 14 5.95 -15.89 -6.45
N GLY A 15 7.08 -15.21 -6.31
CA GLY A 15 7.65 -14.30 -7.30
C GLY A 15 8.31 -15.10 -8.42
N GLY A 16 7.49 -15.72 -9.27
CA GLY A 16 7.97 -16.36 -10.50
C GLY A 16 8.25 -15.33 -11.60
N ASN A 17 9.10 -15.69 -12.57
CA ASN A 17 9.40 -14.88 -13.76
C ASN A 17 8.27 -14.92 -14.83
N GLU A 18 7.05 -15.29 -14.45
CA GLU A 18 5.95 -15.61 -15.35
C GLU A 18 4.62 -15.02 -14.84
N TYR A 19 3.79 -14.54 -15.77
CA TYR A 19 2.44 -14.05 -15.49
C TYR A 19 1.43 -15.19 -15.70
N SER A 20 0.65 -15.51 -14.67
CA SER A 20 -0.49 -16.41 -14.77
C SER A 20 -1.58 -16.04 -13.77
N ALA A 21 -2.84 -16.24 -14.15
CA ALA A 21 -3.97 -16.18 -13.22
C ALA A 21 -3.84 -17.25 -12.11
N ASP A 22 -3.10 -18.33 -12.37
CA ASP A 22 -2.84 -19.40 -11.40
C ASP A 22 -1.92 -18.97 -10.25
N ASN A 23 -1.27 -17.81 -10.38
CA ASN A 23 -0.41 -17.27 -9.33
C ASN A 23 -1.18 -16.49 -8.26
N TYR A 24 -2.51 -16.38 -8.35
CA TYR A 24 -3.36 -15.79 -7.32
C TYR A 24 -3.93 -16.88 -6.41
N MET A 25 -4.03 -16.56 -5.12
CA MET A 25 -4.51 -17.50 -4.11
C MET A 25 -5.54 -16.84 -3.20
N ILE A 26 -6.48 -17.64 -2.72
CA ILE A 26 -7.39 -17.26 -1.64
C ILE A 26 -6.98 -18.07 -0.41
N ALA A 27 -6.76 -17.37 0.70
CA ALA A 27 -6.50 -18.00 1.99
C ALA A 27 -7.50 -17.53 3.04
N PHE A 28 -7.85 -18.44 3.95
CA PHE A 28 -8.61 -18.15 5.15
C PHE A 28 -7.68 -18.34 6.35
N LEU A 29 -7.39 -17.27 7.07
CA LEU A 29 -6.55 -17.33 8.27
C LEU A 29 -7.48 -17.32 9.48
N GLY A 30 -7.47 -18.43 10.22
CA GLY A 30 -8.51 -18.73 11.21
C GLY A 30 -9.75 -19.38 10.59
N LYS A 31 -10.73 -19.69 11.44
CA LYS A 31 -11.99 -20.30 11.01
C LYS A 31 -13.01 -19.20 10.69
N PRO A 32 -13.59 -19.15 9.48
CA PRO A 32 -14.67 -18.24 9.18
C PRO A 32 -15.78 -18.30 10.24
N SER A 33 -16.12 -17.15 10.78
CA SER A 33 -17.03 -17.02 11.92
C SER A 33 -17.86 -15.74 11.81
N LYS A 34 -19.06 -15.79 12.41
CA LYS A 34 -19.94 -14.62 12.57
C LYS A 34 -19.64 -13.81 13.82
N THR A 35 -18.73 -14.27 14.68
CA THR A 35 -18.42 -13.62 15.98
C THR A 35 -16.92 -13.50 16.20
N GLU A 36 -16.17 -14.57 15.95
CA GLU A 36 -14.73 -14.65 16.16
C GLU A 36 -13.94 -14.00 15.01
N PRO A 37 -12.74 -13.45 15.28
CA PRO A 37 -11.90 -12.88 14.26
C PRO A 37 -11.39 -13.93 13.26
N TRP A 38 -11.38 -13.58 11.98
CA TRP A 38 -10.73 -14.35 10.91
C TRP A 38 -10.36 -13.41 9.73
N ILE A 39 -9.44 -13.83 8.87
CA ILE A 39 -9.01 -13.05 7.70
C ILE A 39 -9.32 -13.80 6.41
N LEU A 40 -9.93 -13.10 5.45
CA LEU A 40 -9.87 -13.46 4.03
C LEU A 40 -8.65 -12.76 3.43
N GLN A 41 -7.71 -13.53 2.91
CA GLN A 41 -6.56 -12.99 2.20
C GLN A 41 -6.68 -13.34 0.71
N LEU A 42 -6.63 -12.30 -0.13
CA LEU A 42 -6.38 -12.45 -1.56
C LEU A 42 -4.88 -12.20 -1.77
N GLY A 43 -4.16 -13.24 -2.15
CA GLY A 43 -2.70 -13.25 -2.22
C GLY A 43 -2.19 -13.59 -3.61
N GLY A 44 -0.86 -13.55 -3.78
CA GLY A 44 -0.21 -14.08 -4.98
C GLY A 44 0.71 -13.07 -5.67
N HIS A 45 0.95 -13.34 -6.96
CA HIS A 45 2.01 -12.78 -7.81
C HIS A 45 2.41 -11.32 -7.55
N HIS A 46 1.48 -10.40 -7.32
CA HIS A 46 1.72 -9.03 -6.83
C HIS A 46 0.50 -8.50 -6.06
N LEU A 47 -0.14 -9.35 -5.25
CA LEU A 47 -1.35 -8.98 -4.50
C LEU A 47 -1.24 -9.51 -3.09
N ALA A 48 -1.51 -8.66 -2.11
CA ALA A 48 -1.79 -9.07 -0.75
C ALA A 48 -2.87 -8.14 -0.18
N PHE A 49 -4.12 -8.56 -0.31
CA PHE A 49 -5.27 -7.88 0.26
C PHE A 49 -5.81 -8.68 1.43
N ASN A 50 -5.61 -8.16 2.64
CA ASN A 50 -6.06 -8.79 3.87
C ASN A 50 -7.34 -8.10 4.35
N ILE A 51 -8.40 -8.89 4.51
CA ILE A 51 -9.69 -8.43 5.00
C ILE A 51 -10.00 -9.17 6.29
N THR A 52 -9.89 -8.49 7.43
CA THR A 52 -10.25 -9.04 8.73
C THR A 52 -11.73 -8.85 8.99
N TYR A 53 -12.40 -9.90 9.48
CA TYR A 53 -13.78 -9.89 9.92
C TYR A 53 -13.87 -10.22 11.40
N LYS A 54 -14.70 -9.49 12.16
CA LYS A 54 -15.03 -9.78 13.57
C LYS A 54 -16.43 -9.30 13.89
N GLY A 55 -17.40 -10.22 13.96
CA GLY A 55 -18.80 -9.84 14.08
C GLY A 55 -19.26 -9.04 12.86
N THR A 56 -19.78 -7.84 13.10
CA THR A 56 -20.16 -6.87 12.05
C THR A 56 -19.03 -5.91 11.69
N LYS A 57 -17.86 -6.02 12.31
CA LYS A 57 -16.69 -5.19 12.03
C LYS A 57 -15.83 -5.82 10.95
N GLN A 58 -15.25 -4.98 10.12
CA GLN A 58 -14.31 -5.38 9.08
C GLN A 58 -13.18 -4.34 8.98
N ALA A 59 -11.97 -4.81 8.65
CA ALA A 59 -10.85 -3.97 8.27
C ALA A 59 -10.23 -4.48 6.96
N SER A 60 -9.79 -3.58 6.10
CA SER A 60 -9.33 -3.88 4.74
C SER A 60 -7.84 -3.55 4.52
N THR A 61 -7.04 -3.60 5.58
CA THR A 61 -5.59 -3.40 5.48
C THR A 61 -4.83 -4.51 6.22
N PRO A 62 -3.61 -4.86 5.78
CA PRO A 62 -2.88 -4.22 4.69
C PRO A 62 -3.39 -4.61 3.31
N TYR A 63 -3.33 -3.65 2.40
CA TYR A 63 -3.63 -3.81 0.99
C TYR A 63 -2.39 -3.45 0.17
N PHE A 64 -1.72 -4.47 -0.34
CA PHE A 64 -0.63 -4.33 -1.31
C PHE A 64 -1.10 -4.78 -2.69
N ILE A 65 -0.74 -4.00 -3.70
CA ILE A 65 -0.88 -4.40 -5.10
C ILE A 65 0.32 -3.90 -5.90
N GLY A 66 0.75 -4.71 -6.86
CA GLY A 66 1.70 -4.31 -7.88
C GLY A 66 1.22 -4.70 -9.27
N THR A 67 1.78 -4.06 -10.29
CA THR A 67 1.42 -4.34 -11.67
C THR A 67 2.61 -4.19 -12.61
N GLU A 68 2.72 -5.17 -13.51
CA GLU A 68 3.62 -5.17 -14.65
C GLU A 68 2.99 -6.05 -15.75
N PRO A 69 2.77 -5.51 -16.97
CA PRO A 69 2.98 -4.12 -17.36
C PRO A 69 1.98 -3.16 -16.68
N THR A 70 2.32 -1.87 -16.65
CA THR A 70 1.42 -0.81 -16.12
C THR A 70 0.25 -0.49 -17.04
N THR A 71 0.39 -0.81 -18.34
CA THR A 71 -0.67 -0.71 -19.34
C THR A 71 -0.55 -1.80 -20.39
N TRP A 72 -1.66 -2.34 -20.87
CA TRP A 72 -1.70 -3.27 -22.02
C TRP A 72 -2.97 -3.09 -22.85
N LYS A 73 -3.02 -3.73 -24.02
CA LYS A 73 -4.25 -3.87 -24.81
C LYS A 73 -4.70 -5.33 -24.82
N ASP A 74 -6.00 -5.57 -24.69
CA ASP A 74 -6.57 -6.90 -24.91
C ASP A 74 -6.80 -7.19 -26.40
N ASP A 75 -7.31 -8.39 -26.70
CA ASP A 75 -7.56 -8.86 -28.06
C ASP A 75 -8.60 -8.00 -28.81
N ASP A 76 -9.50 -7.34 -28.07
CA ASP A 76 -10.47 -6.38 -28.61
C ASP A 76 -9.86 -4.98 -28.82
N GLY A 77 -8.58 -4.79 -28.49
CA GLY A 77 -7.85 -3.54 -28.61
C GLY A 77 -8.11 -2.53 -27.49
N LYS A 78 -8.88 -2.91 -26.46
CA LYS A 78 -9.16 -2.06 -25.28
C LYS A 78 -7.92 -1.93 -24.42
N THR A 79 -7.60 -0.70 -24.04
CA THR A 79 -6.46 -0.41 -23.15
C THR A 79 -6.86 -0.60 -21.70
N HIS A 80 -6.03 -1.31 -20.94
CA HIS A 80 -6.15 -1.54 -19.51
C HIS A 80 -5.00 -0.86 -18.78
N ALA A 81 -5.32 -0.20 -17.67
CA ALA A 81 -4.37 0.51 -16.82
C ALA A 81 -4.88 0.50 -15.37
N PRO A 82 -4.87 -0.66 -14.69
CA PRO A 82 -5.61 -0.88 -13.44
C PRO A 82 -5.17 0.06 -12.30
N MET A 83 -3.88 0.44 -12.27
CA MET A 83 -3.33 1.36 -11.27
C MET A 83 -3.29 2.83 -11.74
N ALA A 84 -3.89 3.17 -12.89
CA ALA A 84 -3.90 4.55 -13.38
C ALA A 84 -4.54 5.54 -12.38
N PRO A 85 -5.70 5.24 -11.73
CA PRO A 85 -6.27 6.15 -10.75
C PRO A 85 -5.33 6.45 -9.57
N MET A 86 -4.64 5.42 -9.05
CA MET A 86 -3.65 5.58 -7.98
C MET A 86 -2.46 6.44 -8.42
N ARG A 87 -1.89 6.13 -9.60
CA ARG A 87 -0.76 6.84 -10.21
C ARG A 87 -1.10 8.31 -10.50
N ASP A 88 -2.26 8.56 -11.09
CA ASP A 88 -2.72 9.91 -11.46
C ASP A 88 -2.96 10.76 -10.20
N ALA A 89 -3.52 10.18 -9.14
CA ALA A 89 -3.75 10.88 -7.89
C ALA A 89 -2.45 11.31 -7.21
N VAL A 90 -1.45 10.43 -7.11
CA VAL A 90 -0.15 10.79 -6.51
C VAL A 90 0.66 11.72 -7.41
N TYR A 91 0.56 11.58 -8.73
CA TYR A 91 1.12 12.53 -9.69
C TYR A 91 0.51 13.93 -9.51
N GLY A 92 -0.83 14.02 -9.48
CA GLY A 92 -1.55 15.27 -9.27
C GLY A 92 -1.18 15.91 -7.93
N LEU A 93 -1.07 15.11 -6.88
CA LEU A 93 -0.66 15.55 -5.55
C LEU A 93 0.72 16.22 -5.56
N VAL A 94 1.78 15.53 -6.02
CA VAL A 94 3.15 16.08 -5.97
C VAL A 94 3.37 17.26 -6.91
N ASN A 95 2.60 17.33 -8.00
CA ASN A 95 2.64 18.44 -8.96
C ASN A 95 1.72 19.60 -8.57
N SER A 96 0.84 19.43 -7.57
CA SER A 96 0.04 20.53 -7.01
C SER A 96 0.78 21.38 -5.98
N LEU A 97 1.91 20.89 -5.45
CA LEU A 97 2.68 21.57 -4.42
C LEU A 97 3.41 22.80 -4.98
N THR A 98 3.43 23.88 -4.20
CA THR A 98 4.31 25.03 -4.46
C THR A 98 5.79 24.63 -4.41
N PRO A 99 6.72 25.42 -4.97
CA PRO A 99 8.15 25.13 -4.89
C PRO A 99 8.65 24.92 -3.45
N GLU A 100 8.18 25.73 -2.50
CA GLU A 100 8.56 25.67 -1.09
C GLU A 100 8.02 24.40 -0.43
N GLN A 101 6.73 24.08 -0.65
CA GLN A 101 6.11 22.86 -0.15
C GLN A 101 6.75 21.62 -0.78
N SER A 102 7.10 21.68 -2.07
CA SER A 102 7.81 20.61 -2.76
C SER A 102 9.16 20.33 -2.13
N LYS A 103 9.91 21.38 -1.77
CA LYS A 103 11.19 21.24 -1.08
C LYS A 103 11.04 20.59 0.30
N GLN A 104 9.95 20.88 1.02
CA GLN A 104 9.63 20.24 2.31
C GLN A 104 9.15 18.79 2.15
N ALA A 105 8.43 18.48 1.07
CA ALA A 105 7.92 17.14 0.77
C ALA A 105 9.02 16.18 0.27
N GLN A 106 10.09 16.71 -0.34
CA GLN A 106 11.11 15.88 -0.95
C GLN A 106 11.99 15.19 0.10
N LEU A 107 12.05 13.86 0.05
CA LEU A 107 12.92 13.03 0.85
C LEU A 107 14.31 12.93 0.21
N SER A 108 15.33 12.98 1.07
CA SER A 108 16.72 12.69 0.69
C SER A 108 16.93 11.20 0.42
N ALA A 109 16.25 10.34 1.21
CA ALA A 109 16.23 8.91 0.98
C ALA A 109 15.66 8.57 -0.40
N ARG A 110 16.14 7.46 -0.97
CA ARG A 110 15.64 6.87 -2.21
C ARG A 110 15.04 5.50 -1.88
N PHE A 111 13.97 5.18 -2.57
CA PHE A 111 13.20 3.96 -2.34
C PHE A 111 13.14 3.18 -3.65
N SER A 112 13.52 1.91 -3.61
CA SER A 112 13.34 0.99 -4.74
C SER A 112 12.08 0.15 -4.62
N ASP A 113 11.35 0.27 -3.50
CA ASP A 113 10.11 -0.44 -3.19
C ASP A 113 9.31 0.35 -2.12
N VAL A 114 8.09 -0.09 -1.81
CA VAL A 114 7.35 0.34 -0.62
C VAL A 114 8.17 0.06 0.64
N TYR A 115 8.21 1.03 1.56
CA TYR A 115 9.04 0.96 2.75
C TYR A 115 8.43 0.05 3.82
N VAL A 116 7.12 0.18 4.11
CA VAL A 116 6.40 -0.65 5.10
C VAL A 116 5.71 -1.82 4.38
N GLY A 117 6.44 -2.47 3.47
CA GLY A 117 6.00 -3.65 2.74
C GLY A 117 6.02 -4.94 3.58
N PRO A 118 6.00 -6.12 2.94
CA PRO A 118 6.09 -7.41 3.61
C PRO A 118 7.28 -7.50 4.58
N GLY A 119 7.06 -8.07 5.77
CA GLY A 119 8.09 -8.23 6.80
C GLY A 119 8.44 -6.96 7.58
N ARG A 120 7.78 -5.84 7.29
CA ARG A 120 7.96 -4.56 7.98
C ARG A 120 6.67 -4.01 8.61
N ASP A 121 5.76 -4.93 8.95
CA ASP A 121 4.48 -4.58 9.56
C ASP A 121 4.66 -3.71 10.82
N GLY A 122 3.90 -2.64 10.92
CA GLY A 122 3.98 -1.68 12.03
C GLY A 122 5.27 -0.85 12.10
N GLN A 123 6.28 -1.10 11.27
CA GLN A 123 7.59 -0.41 11.31
C GLN A 123 7.56 0.94 10.59
N PHE A 124 6.60 1.79 10.98
CA PHE A 124 6.46 3.12 10.41
C PHE A 124 7.63 4.02 10.82
N PRO A 125 8.28 4.71 9.87
CA PRO A 125 9.36 5.65 10.18
C PRO A 125 8.83 6.91 10.85
N ALA A 126 9.74 7.74 11.36
CA ALA A 126 9.41 9.08 11.83
C ALA A 126 8.74 9.89 10.70
N SER A 127 7.70 10.65 11.07
CA SER A 127 6.89 11.36 10.09
C SER A 127 7.64 12.54 9.44
N GLN A 128 7.78 12.47 8.12
CA GLN A 128 8.50 13.44 7.29
C GLN A 128 7.63 13.93 6.14
N GLY A 129 8.00 15.08 5.56
CA GLY A 129 7.32 15.67 4.42
C GLY A 129 6.59 16.97 4.78
N VAL A 130 5.83 17.48 3.82
CA VAL A 130 5.03 18.69 3.99
C VAL A 130 3.75 18.37 4.74
N ALA A 131 3.38 19.21 5.72
CA ALA A 131 2.13 19.07 6.46
C ALA A 131 0.93 19.44 5.58
N VAL A 132 -0.06 18.56 5.52
CA VAL A 132 -1.27 18.78 4.72
C VAL A 132 -2.07 19.98 5.21
N ALA A 133 -2.03 20.30 6.51
CA ALA A 133 -2.68 21.48 7.09
C ALA A 133 -2.39 22.79 6.33
N GLY A 134 -1.13 22.97 5.90
CA GLY A 134 -0.66 24.18 5.21
C GLY A 134 -0.74 24.12 3.69
N LEU A 135 -1.37 23.09 3.12
CA LEU A 135 -1.56 22.97 1.68
C LEU A 135 -2.76 23.78 1.19
N SER A 136 -2.75 24.14 -0.10
CA SER A 136 -3.92 24.74 -0.76
C SER A 136 -5.10 23.77 -0.80
N ASP A 137 -6.33 24.28 -0.95
CA ASP A 137 -7.51 23.42 -1.10
C ASP A 137 -7.39 22.44 -2.28
N LYS A 138 -6.81 22.90 -3.39
CA LYS A 138 -6.52 22.05 -4.55
C LYS A 138 -5.57 20.90 -4.21
N SER A 139 -4.51 21.17 -3.44
CA SER A 139 -3.58 20.14 -3.00
C SER A 139 -4.21 19.20 -1.98
N LYS A 140 -5.01 19.71 -1.04
CA LYS A 140 -5.79 18.89 -0.09
C LYS A 140 -6.75 17.96 -0.82
N GLU A 141 -7.36 18.41 -1.90
CA GLU A 141 -8.23 17.58 -2.73
C GLU A 141 -7.48 16.43 -3.40
N TRP A 142 -6.26 16.67 -3.90
CA TRP A 142 -5.41 15.58 -4.42
C TRP A 142 -5.04 14.55 -3.35
N VAL A 143 -4.84 14.96 -2.09
CA VAL A 143 -4.63 14.00 -0.98
C VAL A 143 -5.87 13.13 -0.78
N LYS A 144 -7.07 13.72 -0.82
CA LYS A 144 -8.33 12.97 -0.71
C LYS A 144 -8.57 12.03 -1.88
N GLN A 145 -8.25 12.47 -3.10
CA GLN A 145 -8.34 11.62 -4.30
C GLN A 145 -7.37 10.43 -4.21
N ALA A 146 -6.15 10.66 -3.72
CA ALA A 146 -5.23 9.57 -3.45
C ALA A 146 -5.81 8.61 -2.39
N ILE A 147 -6.32 9.11 -1.26
CA ILE A 147 -6.99 8.25 -0.28
C ILE A 147 -8.15 7.44 -0.90
N ALA A 148 -8.98 8.07 -1.73
CA ALA A 148 -10.11 7.42 -2.39
C ALA A 148 -9.66 6.31 -3.35
N ALA A 149 -8.56 6.51 -4.09
CA ALA A 149 -8.06 5.52 -5.04
C ALA A 149 -7.58 4.21 -4.38
N TRP A 150 -7.19 4.22 -3.11
CA TRP A 150 -6.81 3.00 -2.36
C TRP A 150 -7.96 2.39 -1.56
N THR A 151 -8.89 3.22 -1.11
CA THR A 151 -10.00 2.79 -0.24
C THR A 151 -11.26 2.40 -1.02
N GLY A 152 -11.40 2.88 -2.27
CA GLY A 152 -12.64 2.87 -3.05
C GLY A 152 -13.19 1.48 -3.36
N ASP A 153 -12.33 0.48 -3.48
CA ASP A 153 -12.73 -0.90 -3.79
C ASP A 153 -13.09 -1.72 -2.54
N THR A 154 -13.11 -1.07 -1.36
CA THR A 154 -13.48 -1.73 -0.09
C THR A 154 -14.93 -1.47 0.28
N ALA A 155 -15.52 -2.41 1.03
CA ALA A 155 -16.85 -2.21 1.60
C ALA A 155 -16.91 -1.06 2.63
N GLN A 156 -15.77 -0.67 3.20
CA GLN A 156 -15.62 0.42 4.19
C GLN A 156 -15.15 1.74 3.56
N ALA A 157 -15.19 1.89 2.23
CA ALA A 157 -14.62 3.06 1.54
C ALA A 157 -15.06 4.39 2.15
N ALA A 158 -16.37 4.57 2.37
CA ALA A 158 -16.92 5.80 2.95
C ALA A 158 -16.44 6.05 4.39
N ASP A 159 -16.29 5.00 5.20
CA ASP A 159 -15.84 5.11 6.59
C ASP A 159 -14.36 5.50 6.66
N TYR A 160 -13.50 4.84 5.88
CA TYR A 160 -12.09 5.19 5.78
C TYR A 160 -11.87 6.62 5.26
N GLN A 161 -12.56 6.99 4.18
CA GLN A 161 -12.45 8.33 3.60
C GLN A 161 -12.92 9.41 4.59
N LYS A 162 -14.02 9.17 5.31
CA LYS A 162 -14.50 10.08 6.36
C LYS A 162 -13.50 10.20 7.51
N LEU A 163 -12.98 9.09 8.00
CA LEU A 163 -12.00 9.05 9.09
C LEU A 163 -10.73 9.83 8.69
N TYR A 164 -10.14 9.51 7.54
CA TYR A 164 -8.89 10.12 7.11
C TYR A 164 -9.07 11.60 6.74
N ALA A 165 -10.25 11.99 6.23
CA ALA A 165 -10.58 13.39 6.00
C ALA A 165 -10.66 14.19 7.31
N ALA A 166 -11.18 13.59 8.40
CA ALA A 166 -11.22 14.24 9.71
C ALA A 166 -9.83 14.44 10.33
N GLU A 167 -8.85 13.64 9.90
CA GLU A 167 -7.46 13.73 10.35
C GLU A 167 -6.53 14.42 9.36
N LEU A 168 -7.07 14.92 8.24
CA LEU A 168 -6.29 15.34 7.09
C LEU A 168 -5.22 16.38 7.43
N ASP A 169 -5.51 17.32 8.33
CA ASP A 169 -4.56 18.35 8.74
C ASP A 169 -3.38 17.80 9.58
N LYS A 170 -3.49 16.59 10.13
CA LYS A 170 -2.42 15.88 10.84
C LYS A 170 -1.57 14.99 9.93
N THR A 171 -1.94 14.89 8.65
CA THR A 171 -1.26 14.07 7.65
C THR A 171 -0.10 14.84 7.02
N LYS A 172 0.95 14.10 6.62
CA LYS A 172 2.04 14.61 5.80
C LYS A 172 2.10 13.91 4.45
N VAL A 173 2.60 14.65 3.47
CA VAL A 173 2.91 14.13 2.14
C VAL A 173 4.41 14.24 1.91
N ALA A 174 5.01 13.15 1.44
CA ALA A 174 6.40 13.11 1.07
C ALA A 174 6.59 12.43 -0.29
N TYR A 175 7.66 12.76 -0.99
CA TYR A 175 8.04 12.07 -2.22
C TYR A 175 9.55 11.95 -2.37
N SER A 176 10.00 11.01 -3.20
CA SER A 176 11.41 10.79 -3.56
C SER A 176 11.53 10.61 -5.07
N GLY A 177 12.73 10.83 -5.61
CA GLY A 177 12.96 10.76 -7.04
C GLY A 177 12.41 11.98 -7.77
N THR A 178 11.83 11.73 -8.94
CA THR A 178 11.17 12.74 -9.77
C THR A 178 9.67 12.82 -9.43
N LYS A 179 8.93 13.68 -10.13
CA LYS A 179 7.49 13.89 -9.92
C LYS A 179 6.61 13.27 -11.01
N THR A 180 7.19 12.48 -11.90
CA THR A 180 6.52 11.99 -13.11
C THR A 180 5.82 10.65 -12.90
N MET A 181 6.18 9.91 -11.84
CA MET A 181 5.66 8.57 -11.54
C MET A 181 5.90 7.59 -12.70
N ASN A 182 7.06 7.77 -13.36
CA ASN A 182 7.48 6.96 -14.50
C ASN A 182 9.00 6.73 -14.54
N ASN A 183 9.73 7.14 -13.50
CA ASN A 183 11.15 6.85 -13.34
C ASN A 183 11.36 5.88 -12.18
N GLN A 184 12.36 5.02 -12.30
CA GLN A 184 12.79 4.15 -11.22
C GLN A 184 13.13 5.00 -9.98
N GLY A 185 12.57 4.63 -8.84
CA GLY A 185 12.79 5.31 -7.57
C GLY A 185 11.93 6.56 -7.34
N ASP A 186 11.03 6.86 -8.27
CA ASP A 186 9.89 7.72 -7.97
C ASP A 186 9.05 7.06 -6.87
N TYR A 187 8.79 7.82 -5.81
CA TYR A 187 8.10 7.34 -4.63
C TYR A 187 7.24 8.44 -4.05
N VAL A 188 6.03 8.10 -3.60
CA VAL A 188 5.14 9.02 -2.85
C VAL A 188 4.64 8.32 -1.60
N ARG A 189 4.55 9.09 -0.51
CA ARG A 189 4.00 8.65 0.76
C ARG A 189 2.97 9.64 1.31
N ILE A 190 1.84 9.12 1.77
CA ILE A 190 0.85 9.82 2.58
C ILE A 190 0.88 9.20 3.98
N ASP A 191 1.17 10.01 4.98
CA ASP A 191 1.49 9.57 6.34
C ASP A 191 0.70 10.39 7.36
N GLY A 192 -0.39 9.81 7.87
CA GLY A 192 -1.28 10.41 8.89
C GLY A 192 -1.42 9.56 10.14
N PRO A 193 -2.27 9.96 11.09
CA PRO A 193 -2.47 9.22 12.34
C PRO A 193 -3.01 7.80 12.11
N HIS A 194 -4.02 7.66 11.25
CA HIS A 194 -4.46 6.37 10.73
C HIS A 194 -3.86 6.02 9.37
N VAL A 195 -3.97 6.90 8.38
CA VAL A 195 -3.64 6.56 6.98
C VAL A 195 -2.14 6.40 6.76
N TRP A 196 -1.74 5.32 6.09
CA TRP A 196 -0.42 5.13 5.51
C TRP A 196 -0.54 4.61 4.09
N ILE A 197 -0.13 5.39 3.10
CA ILE A 197 -0.14 4.98 1.68
C ILE A 197 1.25 5.21 1.10
N GLU A 198 1.75 4.25 0.33
CA GLU A 198 3.01 4.36 -0.41
C GLU A 198 2.80 3.95 -1.86
N PHE A 199 3.36 4.70 -2.80
CA PHE A 199 3.40 4.36 -4.22
C PHE A 199 4.87 4.40 -4.67
N ALA A 200 5.37 3.31 -5.24
CA ALA A 200 6.78 3.15 -5.63
C ALA A 200 6.89 2.68 -7.09
N CYS A 201 7.77 3.32 -7.84
CA CYS A 201 8.14 2.94 -9.20
C CYS A 201 9.42 2.08 -9.18
N GLN A 202 9.28 0.79 -9.45
CA GLN A 202 10.37 -0.16 -9.62
C GLN A 202 10.78 -0.32 -11.09
N ASN A 203 11.92 -0.99 -11.31
CA ASN A 203 12.21 -1.57 -12.62
C ASN A 203 11.40 -2.84 -12.81
N GLY A 204 10.87 -3.02 -14.02
CA GLY A 204 10.22 -4.26 -14.44
C GLY A 204 11.13 -5.47 -14.27
N VAL A 205 10.58 -6.53 -13.70
CA VAL A 205 11.27 -7.80 -13.45
C VAL A 205 11.25 -8.64 -14.73
N VAL A 206 10.10 -8.71 -15.39
CA VAL A 206 9.89 -9.48 -16.63
C VAL A 206 10.07 -8.57 -17.85
N MET A 207 9.42 -7.41 -17.86
CA MET A 207 9.52 -6.36 -18.87
C MET A 207 10.61 -5.35 -18.51
N ARG A 208 11.87 -5.82 -18.57
CA ARG A 208 13.04 -5.00 -18.26
C ARG A 208 13.04 -3.68 -19.06
N GLY A 209 13.35 -2.58 -18.38
CA GLY A 209 13.36 -1.24 -18.96
C GLY A 209 12.01 -0.51 -18.95
N GLN A 210 10.94 -1.18 -18.48
CA GLN A 210 9.67 -0.53 -18.15
C GLN A 210 9.54 -0.34 -16.65
N ILE A 211 8.64 0.55 -16.23
CA ILE A 211 8.29 0.71 -14.82
C ILE A 211 7.30 -0.36 -14.40
N HIS A 212 7.53 -0.89 -13.21
CA HIS A 212 6.62 -1.74 -12.44
C HIS A 212 6.14 -0.91 -11.23
N TYR A 213 4.84 -0.84 -10.97
CA TYR A 213 4.34 -0.14 -9.78
C TYR A 213 4.15 -1.09 -8.63
N HIS A 214 4.64 -0.73 -7.45
CA HIS A 214 4.25 -1.32 -6.17
C HIS A 214 3.53 -0.27 -5.34
N THR A 215 2.48 -0.67 -4.66
CA THR A 215 1.82 0.20 -3.70
C THR A 215 1.29 -0.57 -2.51
N ILE A 216 1.25 0.11 -1.36
CA ILE A 216 0.65 -0.41 -0.16
C ILE A 216 -0.19 0.66 0.53
N TRP A 217 -1.34 0.25 1.04
CA TRP A 217 -2.14 1.00 2.00
C TRP A 217 -2.26 0.22 3.30
N ARG A 218 -2.01 0.92 4.41
CA ARG A 218 -2.19 0.45 5.78
C ARG A 218 -3.01 1.46 6.56
N ASP A 219 -3.88 0.96 7.43
CA ASP A 219 -4.40 1.72 8.55
C ASP A 219 -3.55 1.40 9.77
N ARG A 220 -2.87 2.40 10.33
CA ARG A 220 -1.94 2.22 11.45
C ARG A 220 -2.58 1.58 12.68
N LEU A 221 -3.88 1.79 12.90
CA LEU A 221 -4.57 1.32 14.10
C LEU A 221 -5.44 0.10 13.83
N THR A 222 -5.90 -0.11 12.58
CA THR A 222 -6.76 -1.24 12.22
C THR A 222 -6.11 -2.25 11.28
N ASP A 223 -4.79 -2.20 11.07
CA ASP A 223 -4.09 -3.18 10.25
C ASP A 223 -4.35 -4.59 10.79
N TYR A 224 -4.70 -5.51 9.89
CA TYR A 224 -5.19 -6.85 10.22
C TYR A 224 -6.31 -6.85 11.28
N GLY A 225 -7.14 -5.81 11.29
CA GLY A 225 -8.27 -5.64 12.22
C GLY A 225 -7.87 -5.27 13.65
N ALA A 226 -6.63 -4.82 13.87
CA ALA A 226 -6.05 -4.58 15.20
C ALA A 226 -5.93 -5.84 16.09
N GLU A 227 -6.12 -7.03 15.52
CA GLU A 227 -6.05 -8.30 16.26
C GLU A 227 -4.60 -8.82 16.37
N PHE A 228 -3.66 -8.18 15.66
CA PHE A 228 -2.23 -8.48 15.69
C PHE A 228 -1.47 -7.24 16.17
N SER A 229 -0.74 -7.35 17.28
CA SER A 229 0.22 -6.32 17.69
C SER A 229 1.58 -6.61 17.07
N PHE A 230 2.15 -5.66 16.35
CA PHE A 230 3.50 -5.76 15.77
C PHE A 230 4.62 -5.40 16.75
N ASP A 231 4.30 -5.30 18.04
CA ASP A 231 5.33 -5.37 19.06
C ASP A 231 6.02 -6.73 18.90
N ALA A 232 7.24 -6.70 18.36
CA ALA A 232 8.14 -7.83 18.46
C ALA A 232 8.10 -8.35 19.91
N PRO A 233 8.24 -9.66 20.16
CA PRO A 233 8.41 -10.15 21.52
C PRO A 233 9.57 -9.36 22.13
N LYS A 234 9.24 -8.39 22.99
CA LYS A 234 10.20 -7.80 23.90
C LYS A 234 10.56 -8.98 24.77
N ASN A 235 11.78 -9.49 24.57
CA ASN A 235 12.40 -10.42 25.50
C ASN A 235 12.04 -9.98 26.91
N GLU A 236 11.43 -10.91 27.65
CA GLU A 236 11.32 -10.98 29.10
C GLU A 236 11.38 -9.64 29.84
N ILE A 237 10.22 -9.14 30.32
CA ILE A 237 9.93 -9.00 31.77
C ILE A 237 8.40 -8.97 31.90
N PHE A 238 7.79 -10.12 32.20
CA PHE A 238 6.78 -10.41 33.22
C PHE A 238 6.33 -11.86 33.08
#